data_AF-A0A341ZM74-F1
#
_entry.id   AF-A0A341ZM74-F1
#
_cell.length_a   1.000
_cell.length_b   1.000
_cell.length_c   1.000
_cell.angle_alpha   90.00
_cell.angle_beta   90.00
_cell.angle_gamma   90.00
#
_symmetry.space_group_name_H-M   'P 1'
#
loop_
_entity.id
_entity.type
_entity.pdbx_description
1 polymer ?
#
loop_
_entity_poly.entity_id
_entity_poly.type
_entity_poly.pdbx_seq_one_letter_code
_entity_poly.pdbx_strand_id
1 'polypeptide(L)' 'MQRDVLEWEKFMKRYSRDYFRRSCVGIVHIWHNDQLCQDMGCNPRRKKGFFSELFEPYGPCDYVNLQPK' A
#
# COMPACT_ATOMS: atom_id res chain seq x y z
N MET A 1 -10.50 -6.76 -5.84
CA MET A 1 -10.01 -6.04 -7.03
C MET A 1 -10.95 -4.92 -7.51
N GLN A 2 -12.14 -5.19 -8.09
CA GLN A 2 -13.01 -4.13 -8.66
C GLN A 2 -13.53 -3.13 -7.61
N ARG A 3 -13.91 -3.61 -6.42
CA ARG A 3 -14.38 -2.76 -5.31
C ARG A 3 -13.26 -1.86 -4.77
N ASP A 4 -12.06 -2.42 -4.63
CA ASP A 4 -10.89 -1.72 -4.10
C ASP A 4 -10.43 -0.60 -5.06
N VAL A 5 -10.50 -0.86 -6.37
CA VAL A 5 -10.26 0.17 -7.40
C VAL A 5 -11.27 1.32 -7.29
N LEU A 6 -12.53 1.02 -7.00
CA LEU A 6 -13.59 2.02 -6.86
C LEU A 6 -13.42 2.87 -5.59
N GLU A 7 -12.96 2.24 -4.49
CA GLU A 7 -12.61 2.95 -3.26
C GLU A 7 -11.37 3.83 -3.43
N TRP A 8 -10.35 3.32 -4.11
CA TRP A 8 -9.17 4.08 -4.48
C TRP A 8 -9.52 5.30 -5.33
N GLU A 9 -10.40 5.14 -6.32
CA GLU A 9 -10.83 6.23 -7.18
C GLU A 9 -11.55 7.33 -6.37
N LYS A 10 -12.43 6.95 -5.43
CA LYS A 10 -13.10 7.88 -4.52
C LYS A 10 -12.10 8.61 -3.62
N PHE A 11 -11.12 7.89 -3.08
CA PHE A 11 -10.06 8.45 -2.24
C PHE A 11 -9.23 9.48 -3.03
N MET A 12 -8.74 9.09 -4.22
CA MET A 12 -7.94 9.96 -5.06
C MET A 12 -8.71 11.20 -5.54
N LYS A 13 -10.00 11.06 -5.89
CA LYS A 13 -10.86 12.22 -6.21
C LYS A 13 -10.98 13.19 -5.04
N ARG A 14 -11.03 12.68 -3.80
CA ARG A 14 -11.15 13.51 -2.59
C ARG A 14 -9.86 14.27 -2.27
N TYR A 15 -8.71 13.61 -2.39
CA TYR A 15 -7.42 14.15 -1.91
C TYR A 15 -6.53 14.75 -3.00
N SER A 16 -6.61 14.28 -4.25
CA SER A 16 -5.75 14.76 -5.34
C SER A 16 -6.39 15.83 -6.24
N ARG A 17 -7.70 16.13 -6.11
CA ARG A 17 -8.43 17.19 -6.85
C ARG A 17 -7.90 17.41 -8.28
N ASP A 18 -7.19 18.51 -8.54
CA ASP A 18 -6.68 18.91 -9.86
C ASP A 18 -5.54 18.03 -10.39
N TYR A 19 -4.82 17.36 -9.48
CA TYR A 19 -3.77 16.41 -9.82
C TYR A 19 -4.30 15.02 -10.13
N PHE A 20 -5.58 14.70 -9.91
CA PHE A 20 -6.15 13.36 -10.10
C PHE A 20 -5.78 12.71 -11.46
N ARG A 21 -5.80 13.49 -12.55
CA ARG A 21 -5.41 13.02 -13.89
C ARG A 21 -3.90 12.96 -14.13
N ARG A 22 -3.10 13.73 -13.39
CA ARG A 22 -1.63 13.78 -13.49
C ARG A 22 -0.93 12.88 -12.48
N SER A 23 -1.60 12.50 -11.40
CA SER A 23 -1.07 11.72 -10.27
C SER A 23 -1.45 10.25 -10.39
N CYS A 24 -1.50 9.70 -11.60
CA CYS A 24 -1.98 8.34 -11.86
C CYS A 24 -1.18 7.24 -11.12
N VAL A 25 0.01 7.56 -10.58
CA VAL A 25 0.87 6.60 -9.87
C VAL A 25 1.49 7.16 -8.58
N GLY A 26 1.31 8.45 -8.27
CA GLY A 26 2.32 9.19 -7.49
C GLY A 26 2.41 8.99 -5.97
N ILE A 27 1.45 8.37 -5.27
CA ILE A 27 1.42 8.41 -3.79
C ILE A 27 1.07 7.04 -3.15
N VAL A 28 0.87 5.99 -3.95
CA VAL A 28 0.16 4.79 -3.49
C VAL A 28 1.08 3.57 -3.42
N HIS A 29 2.41 3.76 -3.37
CA HIS A 29 3.35 2.65 -3.34
C HIS A 29 3.12 1.72 -2.15
N ILE A 30 2.84 2.27 -0.97
CA ILE A 30 2.65 1.48 0.25
C ILE A 30 1.38 0.62 0.18
N TRP A 31 0.24 1.25 -0.13
CA TRP A 31 -1.06 0.55 -0.20
C TRP A 31 -1.11 -0.43 -1.38
N HIS A 32 -0.53 -0.08 -2.52
CA HIS A 32 -0.46 -0.99 -3.67
C HIS A 32 0.38 -2.22 -3.37
N ASN A 33 1.53 -2.04 -2.71
CA ASN A 33 2.36 -3.15 -2.29
C ASN A 33 1.67 -4.05 -1.26
N ASP A 34 0.84 -3.50 -0.36
CA ASP A 34 0.04 -4.32 0.58
C ASP A 34 -1.00 -5.17 -0.13
N GLN A 35 -1.69 -4.59 -1.12
CA GLN A 35 -2.65 -5.33 -1.92
C GLN A 35 -1.97 -6.47 -2.66
N LEU A 36 -0.78 -6.23 -3.24
CA LEU A 36 0.03 -7.27 -3.87
C LEU A 36 0.46 -8.34 -2.86
N CYS A 37 0.86 -7.95 -1.64
CA CYS A 37 1.22 -8.92 -0.59
C CYS A 37 0.03 -9.81 -0.20
N GLN A 38 -1.17 -9.23 -0.09
CA GLN A 38 -2.39 -9.99 0.18
C GLN A 38 -2.73 -10.95 -0.97
N ASP A 39 -2.62 -10.49 -2.20
CA ASP A 39 -2.86 -11.31 -3.39
C ASP A 39 -1.85 -12.47 -3.51
N MET A 40 -0.62 -12.28 -3.03
CA MET A 40 0.43 -13.31 -2.95
C MET A 40 0.27 -14.28 -1.76
N GLY A 41 -0.72 -14.08 -0.87
CA GLY A 41 -0.87 -14.88 0.35
C GLY A 41 0.20 -14.58 1.41
N CYS A 42 0.96 -13.50 1.23
CA CYS A 42 1.95 -13.03 2.20
C CYS A 42 1.24 -12.22 3.29
N ASN A 43 1.74 -12.30 4.53
CA ASN A 43 1.21 -11.47 5.61
C ASN A 43 1.58 -10.00 5.32
N PRO A 44 0.62 -9.06 5.21
CA PRO A 44 0.92 -7.66 4.89
C PRO A 44 1.69 -6.92 5.99
N ARG A 45 1.93 -7.56 7.15
CA ARG A 45 2.77 -6.99 8.23
C ARG A 45 4.23 -6.95 7.78
N ARG A 46 4.69 -5.75 7.45
CA ARG A 46 6.02 -5.49 6.85
C ARG A 46 7.16 -5.54 7.88
N LYS A 47 6.86 -5.32 9.16
CA LYS A 47 7.83 -5.35 10.27
C LYS A 47 7.41 -6.28 11.40
N LYS A 48 8.40 -6.91 12.04
CA LYS A 48 8.19 -7.80 13.18
C LYS A 48 8.06 -6.99 14.47
N GLY A 49 6.86 -6.46 14.73
CA GLY A 49 6.54 -5.78 15.99
C GLY A 49 5.55 -4.63 15.80
N PHE A 50 4.65 -4.44 16.76
CA PHE A 50 3.61 -3.40 16.71
C PHE A 50 4.19 -1.98 16.70
N PHE A 51 5.23 -1.72 17.51
CA PHE A 51 5.86 -0.40 17.60
C PHE A 51 6.71 -0.06 16.36
N SER A 52 7.49 -1.01 15.86
CA SER A 52 8.29 -0.83 14.65
C SER A 52 7.42 -0.56 13.42
N GLU A 53 6.22 -1.15 13.38
CA GLU A 53 5.25 -0.92 12.31
C GLU A 53 4.63 0.48 12.33
N LEU A 54 4.60 1.16 13.49
CA LEU A 54 3.98 2.49 13.66
C LEU A 54 4.97 3.66 13.54
N PHE A 55 6.21 3.48 14.02
CA PHE A 55 7.15 4.59 14.20
C PHE A 55 8.33 4.60 13.24
N GLU A 56 8.66 3.47 12.62
CA GLU A 56 9.82 3.44 11.72
C GLU A 56 9.43 3.78 10.27
N PRO A 57 10.29 4.51 9.55
CA PRO A 57 10.07 4.78 8.14
C PRO A 57 10.02 3.45 7.36
N TYR A 58 9.07 3.38 6.43
CA TYR A 58 8.90 2.22 5.55
C TYR A 58 9.89 2.31 4.39
N GLY A 59 10.60 1.20 4.14
CA GLY A 59 11.56 1.08 3.06
C GLY A 59 11.35 -0.17 2.21
N PRO A 60 11.95 -0.22 1.01
CA PRO A 60 11.94 -1.43 0.17
C PRO A 60 12.52 -2.66 0.87
N CYS A 61 13.48 -2.46 1.80
CA CYS A 61 14.09 -3.53 2.59
C CYS A 61 13.09 -4.28 3.49
N ASP A 62 11.95 -3.66 3.83
CA ASP A 62 10.94 -4.29 4.69
C ASP A 62 10.17 -5.41 3.97
N TYR A 63 10.19 -5.45 2.64
CA TYR A 63 9.55 -6.50 1.82
C TYR A 63 10.41 -7.76 1.66
N VAL A 64 11.69 -7.73 2.05
CA VAL A 64 12.65 -8.83 1.81
C VAL A 64 12.33 -10.09 2.61
N ASN A 65 11.68 -9.94 3.76
CA ASN A 65 11.39 -11.05 4.68
C ASN A 65 9.94 -11.56 4.60
N LEU A 66 9.20 -11.21 3.54
CA LEU A 66 7.85 -11.70 3.32
C LEU A 66 7.88 -13.18 2.97
N GLN A 67 7.50 -14.01 3.92
CA GLN A 67 7.27 -15.44 3.67
C GLN A 67 5.80 -15.65 3.28
N PRO A 68 5.53 -16.40 2.19
CA PRO A 68 4.18 -16.84 1.90
C PRO A 68 3.70 -17.76 3.01
N LYS A 69 2.42 -17.64 3.40
CA LYS A 69 1.79 -18.55 4.36
C LYS A 69 1.46 -19.91 3.72
#